data_AF-A0A4P7W8B3-F1
#
_entry.id   AF-A0A4P7W8B3-F1
#
_cell.length_a   1.000
_cell.length_b   1.000
_cell.length_c   1.000
_cell.angle_alpha   90.00
_cell.angle_beta   90.00
_cell.angle_gamma   90.00
#
_symmetry.space_group_name_H-M   'P 1'
#
loop_
_entity.id
_entity.type
_entity.pdbx_description
1 polymer ?
#
loop_
_entity_poly.entity_id
_entity_poly.type
_entity_poly.pdbx_seq_one_letter_code
_entity_poly.pdbx_strand_id
1 'polypeptide(L)' 'MSDNWGFGPRIPNLNKKIAARLSVKRLIENKLGLKMPRGYGWLRDPKKALYNRYYYRKNKLWGMLFQTLLNFLTKTRR' A
#
# COMPACT_ATOMS: atom_id res chain seq x y z
N MET A 1 0.01 -25.62 6.28
CA MET A 1 0.16 -25.15 7.67
C MET A 1 1.62 -25.36 8.06
N SER A 2 2.51 -24.41 7.79
CA SER A 2 3.89 -24.45 8.28
C SER A 2 4.38 -23.01 8.43
N ASP A 3 3.96 -22.39 9.52
CA ASP A 3 4.26 -20.99 9.77
C ASP A 3 5.50 -20.92 10.67
N ASN A 4 6.67 -21.07 10.05
CA ASN A 4 7.95 -20.75 10.69
C ASN A 4 8.02 -19.22 10.86
N TRP A 5 7.65 -18.73 12.04
CA TRP A 5 7.80 -17.32 12.41
C TRP A 5 9.29 -17.01 12.69
N GLY A 6 10.08 -17.02 11.62
CA GLY A 6 11.54 -17.02 11.68
C GLY A 6 12.14 -15.62 11.78
N PHE A 7 12.54 -15.22 12.99
CA PHE A 7 13.52 -14.17 13.21
C PHE A 7 14.93 -14.78 13.17
N GLY A 8 15.46 -15.03 11.96
CA GLY A 8 16.84 -15.48 11.75
C GLY A 8 17.54 -14.66 10.66
N PRO A 9 18.89 -14.62 10.62
CA PRO A 9 19.62 -13.89 9.59
C PRO A 9 19.20 -14.37 8.19
N ARG A 10 18.91 -13.42 7.30
CA ARG A 10 18.48 -13.72 5.93
C ARG A 10 19.65 -14.37 5.17
N ILE A 11 19.57 -15.68 4.92
CA ILE A 11 20.54 -16.39 4.08
C ILE A 11 20.47 -15.79 2.66
N PRO A 12 21.57 -15.22 2.14
CA PRO A 12 21.56 -14.62 0.81
C PRO A 12 21.52 -15.71 -0.26
N ASN A 13 20.45 -15.75 -1.03
CA ASN A 13 20.32 -16.66 -2.17
C ASN A 13 20.68 -15.93 -3.48
N LEU A 14 21.74 -16.38 -4.17
CA LEU A 14 22.23 -15.78 -5.43
C LEU A 14 21.20 -15.87 -6.56
N ASN A 15 20.49 -16.99 -6.68
CA ASN A 15 19.47 -17.19 -7.70
C ASN A 15 18.33 -16.18 -7.54
N LYS A 16 17.85 -15.96 -6.30
CA LYS A 16 16.83 -14.93 -6.02
C LYS A 16 17.34 -13.53 -6.34
N LYS A 17 18.61 -13.25 -6.04
CA LYS A 17 19.27 -11.96 -6.34
C LYS A 17 19.39 -11.69 -7.85
N ILE A 18 19.70 -12.71 -8.65
CA ILE A 18 19.82 -12.60 -10.11
C ILE A 18 18.42 -12.51 -10.74
N ALA A 19 17.49 -13.38 -10.33
CA ALA A 19 16.10 -13.37 -10.80
C ALA A 19 15.41 -12.02 -10.54
N ALA A 20 15.63 -11.40 -9.37
CA ALA A 20 15.09 -10.08 -9.08
C ALA A 20 15.64 -8.99 -10.01
N ARG A 21 16.94 -9.06 -10.35
CA ARG A 21 17.63 -8.09 -11.23
C ARG A 21 17.23 -8.23 -12.69
N LEU A 22 17.10 -9.46 -13.18
CA LEU A 22 16.80 -9.79 -14.57
C LEU A 22 15.31 -10.03 -14.83
N SER A 23 14.45 -9.88 -13.82
CA SER A 23 13.01 -10.08 -14.00
C SER A 23 12.45 -9.17 -15.10
N VAL A 24 11.68 -9.78 -16.01
CA VAL A 24 11.03 -9.09 -17.13
C VAL A 24 10.18 -7.92 -16.64
N LYS A 25 9.41 -8.13 -15.55
CA LYS A 25 8.61 -7.09 -14.91
C LYS A 25 9.44 -5.87 -14.51
N ARG A 26 10.63 -6.05 -13.93
CA ARG A 26 11.54 -4.96 -13.53
C ARG A 26 12.09 -4.23 -14.75
N LEU A 27 12.46 -4.97 -15.80
CA LEU A 27 12.97 -4.39 -17.04
C LEU A 27 11.88 -3.54 -17.70
N ILE A 28 10.65 -4.04 -17.79
CA ILE A 28 9.49 -3.31 -18.31
C ILE A 28 9.22 -2.05 -17.48
N GLU A 29 9.14 -2.16 -16.15
CA GLU A 29 8.84 -1.03 -15.27
C GLU A 29 9.95 0.04 -15.28
N ASN A 30 11.22 -0.35 -15.29
CA ASN A 30 12.34 0.59 -15.13
C ASN A 30 12.98 1.05 -16.45
N LYS A 31 13.01 0.21 -17.50
CA LYS A 31 13.62 0.59 -18.80
C LYS A 31 12.59 1.15 -19.78
N LEU A 32 11.36 0.62 -19.79
CA LEU A 32 10.30 1.11 -20.70
C LEU A 32 9.49 2.27 -20.08
N GLY A 33 9.82 2.70 -18.86
CA GLY A 33 9.10 3.77 -18.17
C GLY A 33 7.67 3.40 -17.77
N LEU A 34 7.28 2.13 -17.89
CA LEU A 34 5.95 1.61 -17.54
C LEU A 34 5.78 1.44 -16.03
N LYS A 35 6.31 2.38 -15.24
CA LYS A 35 5.97 2.45 -13.82
C LYS A 35 4.49 2.74 -13.72
N MET A 36 3.78 1.86 -13.03
CA MET A 36 2.36 2.05 -12.79
C MET A 36 2.15 3.38 -12.06
N PRO A 37 1.43 4.35 -12.66
CA PRO A 37 1.26 5.65 -12.03
C PRO A 37 0.37 5.52 -10.79
N ARG A 38 0.41 6.54 -9.92
CA ARG A 38 -0.47 6.58 -8.74
C ARG A 38 -1.93 6.57 -9.19
N GLY A 39 -2.79 5.81 -8.51
CA GLY A 39 -4.22 5.71 -8.83
C GLY A 39 -4.62 4.59 -9.80
N TYR A 40 -3.67 3.93 -10.47
CA TYR A 40 -3.94 2.83 -11.41
C TYR A 40 -4.23 1.49 -10.72
N GLY A 41 -4.59 1.51 -9.43
CA GLY A 41 -5.02 0.32 -8.69
C GLY A 41 -6.21 -0.39 -9.34
N TRP A 42 -7.04 0.34 -10.08
CA TRP A 42 -8.16 -0.19 -10.86
C TRP A 42 -7.74 -1.16 -11.97
N LEU A 43 -6.62 -0.93 -12.64
CA LEU A 43 -6.14 -1.82 -13.72
C LEU A 43 -5.49 -3.09 -13.18
N ARG A 44 -4.93 -3.03 -11.96
CA ARG A 44 -4.19 -4.15 -11.36
C ARG A 44 -5.09 -5.06 -10.53
N ASP A 45 -5.97 -4.48 -9.74
CA ASP A 45 -6.88 -5.20 -8.86
C ASP A 45 -8.16 -4.39 -8.66
N PRO A 46 -9.12 -4.51 -9.61
CA PRO A 46 -10.35 -3.73 -9.56
C PRO A 46 -11.19 -4.05 -8.32
N LYS A 47 -11.14 -5.29 -7.81
CA LYS A 47 -11.89 -5.71 -6.62
C LYS A 47 -11.38 -5.00 -5.38
N LYS A 48 -10.06 -4.99 -5.17
CA LYS A 48 -9.44 -4.29 -4.03
C LYS A 48 -9.58 -2.77 -4.15
N ALA A 49 -9.47 -2.22 -5.36
CA ALA A 49 -9.69 -0.80 -5.60
C ALA A 49 -11.13 -0.38 -5.24
N LEU A 50 -12.12 -1.17 -5.64
CA LEU A 50 -13.53 -0.94 -5.32
C LEU A 50 -13.80 -1.05 -3.80
N TYR A 51 -13.28 -2.09 -3.15
CA TYR A 51 -13.42 -2.29 -1.71
C TYR A 51 -12.84 -1.11 -0.92
N ASN A 52 -11.62 -0.69 -1.25
CA ASN A 52 -10.99 0.47 -0.63
C ASN A 52 -11.83 1.74 -0.85
N ARG A 53 -12.36 1.95 -2.06
CA ARG A 53 -13.21 3.11 -2.37
C ARG A 53 -14.47 3.13 -1.51
N TYR A 54 -15.12 1.99 -1.31
CA TYR A 54 -16.30 1.88 -0.45
C TYR A 54 -15.95 2.16 1.03
N TYR A 55 -14.86 1.57 1.51
CA TYR A 55 -14.41 1.72 2.91
C TYR A 55 -13.99 3.17 3.24
N TYR A 56 -13.17 3.80 2.38
CA TYR A 56 -12.79 5.20 2.55
C TYR A 56 -13.98 6.16 2.42
N ARG A 57 -14.98 5.85 1.59
CA ARG A 57 -16.20 6.65 1.48
C ARG A 57 -17.01 6.64 2.78
N LYS A 58 -17.07 5.51 3.48
CA LYS A 58 -17.78 5.40 4.76
C LYS A 58 -17.05 6.10 5.92
N ASN A 59 -15.73 6.05 5.95
CA ASN A 59 -14.96 6.54 7.10
C ASN A 59 -14.68 8.06 7.08
N LYS A 60 -14.95 8.73 5.95
CA LYS A 60 -14.68 10.17 5.80
C LYS A 60 -15.50 11.05 6.75
N LEU A 61 -16.76 10.68 7.01
CA LEU A 61 -17.66 11.39 7.92
C LEU A 61 -17.16 11.33 9.37
N TRP A 62 -16.74 10.15 9.83
CA TRP A 62 -16.20 9.95 11.17
C TRP A 62 -14.89 10.72 11.40
N GLY A 63 -13.99 10.74 10.41
CA GLY A 63 -12.75 11.54 10.50
C GLY A 63 -13.02 13.04 10.56
N MET A 64 -14.01 13.55 9.81
CA MET A 64 -14.41 14.96 9.86
C MET A 64 -15.09 15.34 11.18
N LEU A 65 -15.96 14.48 11.70
CA LEU A 65 -16.60 14.66 13.01
C LEU A 65 -15.56 14.66 14.13
N PHE A 66 -14.63 13.72 14.10
CA PHE A 66 -13.55 13.64 15.07
C PHE A 66 -12.64 14.87 15.03
N GLN A 67 -12.26 15.38 13.84
CA GLN A 67 -11.45 16.58 13.74
C GLN A 67 -12.21 17.84 14.21
N THR A 68 -13.51 17.95 13.90
CA THR A 68 -14.36 19.05 14.39
C THR A 68 -14.44 19.03 15.91
N LEU A 69 -14.59 17.83 16.50
CA LEU A 69 -14.60 17.64 17.95
C LEU A 69 -13.24 18.00 18.57
N LEU A 70 -12.13 17.56 18.00
CA LEU A 70 -10.80 17.96 18.48
C LEU A 70 -10.59 19.48 18.40
N ASN A 71 -11.00 20.12 17.31
CA ASN A 71 -10.93 21.57 17.16
C ASN A 71 -11.81 22.29 18.19
N PHE A 72 -12.96 21.72 18.54
CA PHE A 72 -13.82 22.23 19.60
C PHE A 72 -13.19 22.08 20.99
N LEU A 73 -12.68 20.89 21.31
CA LEU A 73 -12.01 20.61 22.60
C LEU A 73 -10.75 21.44 22.81
N THR A 74 -10.01 21.73 21.73
CA THR A 74 -8.81 22.58 21.78
C THR A 74 -9.16 24.07 21.79
N LYS A 75 -10.31 24.48 21.23
CA LYS A 75 -10.82 25.85 21.31
C LYS A 75 -11.32 26.22 22.70
N THR A 76 -11.88 25.26 23.44
CA THR A 76 -12.32 25.42 24.84
C THR A 76 -11.17 25.40 25.85
N ARG A 77 -9.96 24.95 25.44
CA ARG A 77 -8.73 24.95 26.27
C ARG A 77 -7.77 26.09 25.92
N ARG A 78 -8.29 27.19 25.37
CA ARG A 78 -7.65 28.50 25.29
C ARG A 78 -8.57 29.51 25.94
#